data_AF-A0A851GXW6-F1
#
_entry.id   AF-A0A851GXW6-F1
#
_cell.length_a   1.000
_cell.length_b   1.000
_cell.length_c   1.000
_cell.angle_alpha   90.00
_cell.angle_beta   90.00
_cell.angle_gamma   90.00
#
_symmetry.space_group_name_H-M   'P 1'
#
loop_
_entity.id
_entity.type
_entity.pdbx_description
1 polymer ?
#
loop_
_entity_poly.entity_id
_entity_poly.type
_entity_poly.pdbx_seq_one_letter_code
_entity_poly.pdbx_strand_id
1 'polypeptide(L)'
;MKAFICTGLIIISSLAAFSQESEFKVYPNGLIYNESTMTILSRIADSLNLKYKKCNDFPEYFSLYQGTGHLVKLMTGDMKEASRDMLNQLPLEDFLEKYPQAIIHKNHTVVWQRYKDYRQKNISRFETIALNNDAISSITVYDTSMLYNPDNTRWIYVHHKRTNYSNEYIEAFYFPAPLVSKKLPKEYSLSIGYADCMIDTTTAKFKDNLDFGSPSMPTDWQTLNIKEKNKLLEQMRGTKVMGFCSMDNSPRLHAANIALLSAETARWEIFLKAHLDIMNDRFERVSDGNYAWGARKTYIRELEELNIDVNELIFGISFRISNPSSNHYFGAVDRIGRALSESKQRKILEERILHTIADSTLDEYNRMIFYYLFINYNHYLQDPSEQKENLKKLSLSVRSFPENIRNTIAKN
;
A
#
# COMPACT_ATOMS: atom_id res chain seq x y z
N MET A 1 -58.64 -16.18 -22.36
CA MET A 1 -58.33 -16.49 -20.95
C MET A 1 -57.09 -17.38 -20.73
N LYS A 2 -56.15 -17.48 -21.69
CA LYS A 2 -54.87 -18.21 -21.51
C LYS A 2 -53.61 -17.35 -21.72
N ALA A 3 -53.77 -16.08 -22.13
CA ALA A 3 -52.66 -15.17 -22.41
C ALA A 3 -52.28 -14.24 -21.24
N PHE A 4 -53.07 -14.21 -20.16
CA PHE A 4 -52.83 -13.32 -19.01
C PHE A 4 -52.12 -13.99 -17.82
N ILE A 5 -51.84 -15.30 -17.89
CA ILE A 5 -51.19 -16.05 -16.79
C ILE A 5 -49.65 -16.12 -17.00
N CYS A 6 -49.14 -15.90 -18.21
CA CYS A 6 -47.69 -15.96 -18.48
C CYS A 6 -46.93 -14.66 -18.15
N THR A 7 -47.60 -13.50 -18.09
CA THR A 7 -46.92 -12.22 -17.82
C THR A 7 -46.68 -11.96 -16.32
N GLY A 8 -47.42 -12.63 -15.43
CA GLY A 8 -47.23 -12.52 -13.98
C GLY A 8 -46.05 -13.34 -13.42
N LEU A 9 -45.63 -14.39 -14.11
CA LEU A 9 -44.55 -15.29 -13.66
C LEU A 9 -43.14 -14.80 -14.05
N ILE A 10 -43.02 -13.91 -15.03
CA ILE A 10 -41.74 -13.32 -15.46
C ILE A 10 -41.34 -12.15 -14.55
N ILE A 11 -42.29 -11.46 -13.93
CA ILE A 11 -42.01 -10.32 -13.04
C ILE A 11 -41.59 -10.78 -11.63
N ILE A 12 -42.00 -11.98 -11.21
CA ILE A 12 -41.63 -12.53 -9.89
C ILE A 12 -40.26 -13.25 -9.93
N SER A 13 -39.83 -13.73 -11.10
CA SER A 13 -38.52 -14.37 -11.27
C SER A 13 -37.35 -13.38 -11.42
N SER A 14 -37.61 -12.11 -11.76
CA SER A 14 -36.58 -11.05 -11.77
C SER A 14 -36.29 -10.43 -10.39
N LEU A 15 -37.13 -10.65 -9.38
CA LEU A 15 -36.91 -10.14 -8.01
C LEU A 15 -36.12 -11.11 -7.12
N ALA A 16 -35.95 -12.36 -7.54
CA ALA A 16 -35.20 -13.38 -6.79
C ALA A 16 -33.72 -13.52 -7.22
N ALA A 17 -33.27 -12.77 -8.23
CA ALA A 17 -31.93 -12.90 -8.81
C ALA A 17 -30.88 -11.89 -8.31
N PHE A 18 -31.16 -11.14 -7.23
CA PHE A 18 -30.21 -10.19 -6.60
C PHE A 18 -29.71 -10.60 -5.22
N SER A 19 -29.84 -11.88 -4.84
CA SER A 19 -29.00 -12.42 -3.77
C SER A 19 -27.65 -12.85 -4.35
N GLN A 20 -26.87 -11.89 -4.86
CA GLN A 20 -25.43 -12.11 -4.84
C GLN A 20 -25.07 -12.16 -3.36
N GLU A 21 -24.69 -13.34 -2.84
CA GLU A 21 -24.16 -13.45 -1.49
C GLU A 21 -23.02 -12.43 -1.37
N SER A 22 -23.25 -11.39 -0.57
CA SER A 22 -22.22 -10.42 -0.26
C SER A 22 -21.16 -11.13 0.57
N GLU A 23 -19.88 -10.84 0.30
CA GLU A 23 -18.74 -11.44 1.00
C GLU A 23 -18.87 -11.37 2.54
N PHE A 24 -19.53 -10.33 3.05
CA PHE A 24 -19.93 -10.23 4.46
C PHE A 24 -21.44 -9.97 4.59
N LYS A 25 -22.00 -10.18 5.78
CA LYS A 25 -23.37 -9.79 6.11
C LYS A 25 -23.56 -8.29 5.89
N VAL A 26 -24.55 -7.93 5.09
CA VAL A 26 -24.99 -6.55 4.89
C VAL A 26 -26.22 -6.29 5.74
N TYR A 27 -26.22 -5.17 6.47
CA TYR A 27 -27.32 -4.75 7.33
C TYR A 27 -28.33 -3.86 6.56
N PRO A 28 -29.53 -3.57 7.10
CA PRO A 28 -30.54 -2.77 6.39
C PRO A 28 -30.09 -1.37 5.92
N ASN A 29 -29.07 -0.79 6.56
CA ASN A 29 -28.42 0.46 6.13
C ASN A 29 -27.51 0.30 4.88
N GLY A 30 -27.35 -0.92 4.37
CA GLY A 30 -26.53 -1.25 3.21
C GLY A 30 -25.02 -1.31 3.49
N LEU A 31 -24.61 -1.37 4.76
CA LEU A 31 -23.21 -1.47 5.20
C LEU A 31 -22.94 -2.82 5.87
N ILE A 32 -21.67 -3.18 6.05
CA ILE A 32 -21.28 -4.38 6.82
C ILE A 32 -21.33 -4.19 8.35
N TYR A 33 -21.70 -3.00 8.81
CA TYR A 33 -21.92 -2.66 10.21
C TYR A 33 -23.34 -2.14 10.41
N ASN A 34 -23.99 -2.54 11.51
CA ASN A 34 -25.35 -2.09 11.81
C ASN A 34 -25.39 -0.61 12.25
N GLU A 35 -26.58 -0.03 12.25
CA GLU A 35 -26.79 1.40 12.53
C GLU A 35 -26.34 1.84 13.94
N SER A 36 -26.57 1.00 14.95
CA SER A 36 -26.13 1.27 16.33
C SER A 36 -24.60 1.34 16.42
N THR A 37 -23.92 0.38 15.79
CA THR A 37 -22.46 0.35 15.68
C THR A 37 -21.93 1.58 14.95
N MET A 38 -22.51 1.94 13.80
CA MET A 38 -22.12 3.13 13.04
C MET A 38 -22.31 4.43 13.85
N THR A 39 -23.35 4.51 14.66
CA THR A 39 -23.59 5.66 15.56
C THR A 39 -22.49 5.79 16.61
N ILE A 40 -22.07 4.69 17.23
CA ILE A 40 -20.98 4.67 18.21
C ILE A 40 -19.66 5.12 17.55
N LEU A 41 -19.32 4.51 16.41
CA LEU A 41 -18.11 4.84 15.66
C LEU A 41 -18.08 6.29 15.22
N SER A 42 -19.20 6.84 14.75
CA SER A 42 -19.30 8.24 14.33
C SER A 42 -19.02 9.22 15.48
N ARG A 43 -19.52 8.93 16.69
CA ARG A 43 -19.21 9.74 17.88
C ARG A 43 -17.73 9.72 18.25
N ILE A 44 -17.07 8.56 18.08
CA ILE A 44 -15.63 8.45 18.30
C ILE A 44 -14.87 9.26 17.23
N ALA A 45 -15.26 9.13 15.96
CA ALA A 45 -14.69 9.90 14.86
C ALA A 45 -14.83 11.42 15.10
N ASP A 46 -16.00 11.89 15.53
CA ASP A 46 -16.23 13.31 15.86
C ASP A 46 -15.26 13.81 16.94
N SER A 47 -15.07 13.01 18.00
CA SER A 47 -14.11 13.33 19.08
C SER A 47 -12.67 13.39 18.57
N LEU A 48 -12.27 12.44 17.72
CA LEU A 48 -10.94 12.41 17.11
C LEU A 48 -10.71 13.60 16.17
N ASN A 49 -11.72 13.99 15.38
CA ASN A 49 -11.63 15.18 14.53
C ASN A 49 -11.47 16.45 15.36
N LEU A 50 -12.19 16.57 16.48
CA LEU A 50 -12.02 17.70 17.39
C LEU A 50 -10.62 17.71 18.02
N LYS A 51 -10.07 16.54 18.34
CA LYS A 51 -8.69 16.42 18.82
C LYS A 51 -7.69 16.84 17.74
N TYR A 52 -7.84 16.33 16.51
CA TYR A 52 -7.00 16.68 15.36
C TYR A 52 -7.00 18.18 15.11
N LYS A 53 -8.17 18.83 15.08
CA LYS A 53 -8.31 20.28 14.87
C LYS A 53 -7.64 21.13 15.97
N LYS A 54 -7.44 20.58 17.17
CA LYS A 54 -6.75 21.24 18.28
C LYS A 54 -5.24 20.97 18.30
N CYS A 55 -4.77 19.97 17.57
CA CYS A 55 -3.35 19.66 17.43
C CYS A 55 -2.75 20.55 16.34
N ASN A 56 -1.96 21.55 16.74
CA ASN A 56 -1.32 22.48 15.80
C ASN A 56 0.07 22.04 15.32
N ASP A 57 0.66 21.04 15.96
CA ASP A 57 2.03 20.60 15.68
C ASP A 57 2.04 19.14 15.21
N PHE A 58 1.99 18.95 13.89
CA PHE A 58 2.31 17.67 13.28
C PHE A 58 3.83 17.57 13.08
N PRO A 59 4.40 16.37 13.22
CA PRO A 59 5.81 16.17 12.93
C PRO A 59 6.10 16.51 11.46
N GLU A 60 7.32 16.98 11.19
CA GLU A 60 7.77 17.14 9.83
C GLU A 60 8.02 15.75 9.22
N TYR A 61 7.42 15.48 8.07
CA TYR A 61 7.63 14.25 7.33
C TYR A 61 8.63 14.46 6.20
N PHE A 62 9.43 13.42 5.95
CA PHE A 62 10.49 13.43 4.96
C PHE A 62 10.28 12.30 3.96
N SER A 63 10.58 12.57 2.69
CA SER A 63 10.51 11.58 1.62
C SER A 63 11.47 10.44 1.91
N LEU A 64 11.25 9.29 1.26
CA LEU A 64 12.33 8.31 1.18
C LEU A 64 13.57 8.93 0.54
N TYR A 65 14.74 8.40 0.92
CA TYR A 65 16.00 8.76 0.30
C TYR A 65 15.97 8.29 -1.15
N GLN A 66 16.28 9.19 -2.07
CA GLN A 66 16.23 8.90 -3.49
C GLN A 66 17.25 9.72 -4.28
N GLY A 67 17.58 9.25 -5.46
CA GLY A 67 18.52 9.92 -6.34
C GLY A 67 18.81 9.10 -7.59
N THR A 68 19.75 9.57 -8.38
CA THR A 68 20.19 8.87 -9.59
C THR A 68 21.13 7.74 -9.24
N GLY A 69 20.88 6.54 -9.78
CA GLY A 69 21.76 5.38 -9.70
C GLY A 69 21.98 4.75 -11.07
N HIS A 70 23.02 3.94 -11.17
CA HIS A 70 23.36 3.13 -12.34
C HIS A 70 23.37 1.67 -11.94
N LEU A 71 22.53 0.87 -12.59
CA LEU A 71 22.49 -0.57 -12.37
C LEU A 71 23.64 -1.21 -13.15
N VAL A 72 24.51 -1.92 -12.44
CA VAL A 72 25.67 -2.61 -13.01
C VAL A 72 25.53 -4.11 -12.75
N LYS A 73 25.70 -4.91 -13.80
CA LYS A 73 25.66 -6.37 -13.73
C LYS A 73 26.95 -6.95 -14.28
N LEU A 74 27.60 -7.78 -13.49
CA LEU A 74 28.80 -8.52 -13.89
C LEU A 74 28.47 -10.01 -13.91
N MET A 75 28.36 -10.57 -15.11
CA MET A 75 27.95 -11.97 -15.30
C MET A 75 29.13 -12.94 -15.39
N THR A 76 30.33 -12.44 -15.67
CA THR A 76 31.57 -13.22 -15.80
C THR A 76 32.79 -12.38 -15.36
N GLY A 77 33.91 -13.04 -15.02
CA GLY A 77 35.16 -12.39 -14.56
C GLY A 77 35.54 -12.74 -13.13
N ASP A 78 36.55 -12.05 -12.58
CA ASP A 78 36.96 -12.22 -11.18
C ASP A 78 36.00 -11.50 -10.23
N MET A 79 34.97 -12.23 -9.77
CA MET A 79 33.94 -11.71 -8.85
C MET A 79 34.51 -11.30 -7.48
N LYS A 80 35.59 -11.93 -7.03
CA LYS A 80 36.21 -11.61 -5.73
C LYS A 80 36.97 -10.30 -5.79
N GLU A 81 37.66 -10.04 -6.89
CA GLU A 81 38.31 -8.75 -7.13
C GLU A 81 37.28 -7.65 -7.37
N ALA A 82 36.28 -7.87 -8.22
CA ALA A 82 35.23 -6.89 -8.48
C ALA A 82 34.48 -6.47 -7.21
N SER A 83 34.16 -7.44 -6.34
CA SER A 83 33.57 -7.16 -5.02
C SER A 83 34.46 -6.28 -4.14
N ARG A 84 35.78 -6.53 -4.14
CA ARG A 84 36.74 -5.72 -3.37
C ARG A 84 36.85 -4.31 -3.91
N ASP A 85 36.84 -4.13 -5.23
CA ASP A 85 36.88 -2.81 -5.86
C ASP A 85 35.62 -2.00 -5.57
N MET A 86 34.45 -2.63 -5.59
CA MET A 86 33.19 -1.99 -5.16
C MET A 86 33.21 -1.61 -3.68
N LEU A 87 33.71 -2.50 -2.79
CA LEU A 87 33.89 -2.17 -1.37
C LEU A 87 34.83 -0.97 -1.17
N ASN A 88 35.92 -0.93 -1.93
CA ASN A 88 36.90 0.16 -1.92
C ASN A 88 36.42 1.42 -2.65
N GLN A 89 35.17 1.46 -3.10
CA GLN A 89 34.54 2.59 -3.76
C GLN A 89 35.26 3.03 -5.06
N LEU A 90 35.79 2.08 -5.84
CA LEU A 90 36.43 2.38 -7.13
C LEU A 90 35.50 3.23 -8.02
N PRO A 91 35.98 4.31 -8.66
CA PRO A 91 35.18 5.09 -9.60
C PRO A 91 34.56 4.20 -10.69
N LEU A 92 33.38 4.57 -11.19
CA LEU A 92 32.65 3.73 -12.12
C LEU A 92 33.40 3.55 -13.44
N GLU A 93 34.02 4.62 -13.92
CA GLU A 93 34.79 4.64 -15.16
C GLU A 93 35.97 3.65 -15.07
N ASP A 94 36.73 3.71 -13.99
CA ASP A 94 37.84 2.79 -13.71
C ASP A 94 37.34 1.34 -13.56
N PHE A 95 36.17 1.15 -12.93
CA PHE A 95 35.53 -0.16 -12.81
C PHE A 95 35.17 -0.74 -14.18
N LEU A 96 34.59 0.07 -15.08
CA LEU A 96 34.21 -0.37 -16.42
C LEU A 96 35.42 -0.62 -17.32
N GLU A 97 36.53 0.11 -17.13
CA GLU A 97 37.79 -0.17 -17.82
C GLU A 97 38.38 -1.52 -17.36
N LYS A 98 38.38 -1.77 -16.05
CA LYS A 98 38.88 -3.03 -15.47
C LYS A 98 37.98 -4.23 -15.78
N TYR A 99 36.66 -4.01 -15.87
CA TYR A 99 35.65 -5.04 -16.13
C TYR A 99 34.81 -4.69 -17.38
N PRO A 100 35.40 -4.75 -18.59
CA PRO A 100 34.74 -4.31 -19.82
C PRO A 100 33.50 -5.14 -20.21
N GLN A 101 33.35 -6.32 -19.62
CA GLN A 101 32.17 -7.19 -19.79
C GLN A 101 30.98 -6.82 -18.90
N ALA A 102 31.11 -5.82 -18.03
CA ALA A 102 30.02 -5.35 -17.19
C ALA A 102 28.89 -4.71 -18.03
N ILE A 103 27.65 -5.09 -17.75
CA ILE A 103 26.47 -4.47 -18.34
C ILE A 103 26.04 -3.32 -17.45
N ILE A 104 25.80 -2.15 -18.04
CA ILE A 104 25.37 -0.96 -17.30
C ILE A 104 24.08 -0.36 -17.86
N HIS A 105 23.14 -0.07 -16.96
CA HIS A 105 21.96 0.73 -17.23
C HIS A 105 22.04 2.03 -16.41
N LYS A 106 22.18 3.16 -17.09
CA LYS A 106 22.42 4.46 -16.48
C LYS A 106 21.12 5.20 -16.14
N ASN A 107 21.25 6.15 -15.22
CA ASN A 107 20.27 7.19 -14.91
C ASN A 107 18.89 6.70 -14.43
N HIS A 108 18.86 5.65 -13.60
CA HIS A 108 17.64 5.23 -12.94
C HIS A 108 17.40 6.06 -11.67
N THR A 109 16.15 6.42 -11.41
CA THR A 109 15.76 6.89 -10.08
C THR A 109 15.73 5.68 -9.13
N VAL A 110 16.59 5.71 -8.13
CA VAL A 110 16.72 4.66 -7.10
C VAL A 110 16.23 5.21 -5.78
N VAL A 111 15.46 4.40 -5.06
CA VAL A 111 14.94 4.71 -3.73
C VAL A 111 15.53 3.75 -2.71
N TRP A 112 15.87 4.29 -1.55
CA TRP A 112 16.38 3.53 -0.43
C TRP A 112 15.37 3.48 0.71
N GLN A 113 15.08 2.27 1.16
CA GLN A 113 14.18 1.97 2.27
C GLN A 113 14.89 1.12 3.32
N ARG A 114 14.56 1.37 4.59
CA ARG A 114 14.99 0.55 5.72
C ARG A 114 13.77 0.03 6.44
N TYR A 115 13.72 -1.28 6.67
CA TYR A 115 12.62 -1.93 7.38
C TYR A 115 13.09 -3.22 8.04
N LYS A 116 12.23 -3.80 8.88
CA LYS A 116 12.43 -5.15 9.42
C LYS A 116 11.73 -6.16 8.52
N ASP A 117 12.44 -7.20 8.11
CA ASP A 117 11.84 -8.30 7.37
C ASP A 117 10.92 -9.16 8.26
N TYR A 118 10.30 -10.19 7.68
CA TYR A 118 9.43 -11.12 8.41
C TYR A 118 10.15 -11.89 9.54
N ARG A 119 11.49 -11.90 9.56
CA ARG A 119 12.33 -12.49 10.60
C ARG A 119 12.83 -11.45 11.61
N GLN A 120 12.26 -10.25 11.60
CA GLN A 120 12.64 -9.12 12.46
C GLN A 120 14.08 -8.62 12.24
N LYS A 121 14.70 -8.94 11.09
CA LYS A 121 16.04 -8.46 10.75
C LYS A 121 15.95 -7.12 10.05
N ASN A 122 16.79 -6.18 10.45
CA ASN A 122 16.93 -4.91 9.75
C ASN A 122 17.49 -5.17 8.36
N ILE A 123 16.83 -4.64 7.34
CA ILE A 123 17.27 -4.74 5.95
C ILE A 123 17.26 -3.36 5.29
N SER A 124 18.24 -3.16 4.40
CA SER A 124 18.28 -2.00 3.50
C SER A 124 17.95 -2.46 2.09
N ARG A 125 16.90 -1.89 1.52
CA ARG A 125 16.46 -2.18 0.16
C ARG A 125 16.67 -0.97 -0.72
N PHE A 126 17.32 -1.19 -1.85
CA PHE A 126 17.48 -0.22 -2.93
C PHE A 126 16.66 -0.71 -4.10
N GLU A 127 15.78 0.12 -4.65
CA GLU A 127 14.92 -0.26 -5.75
C GLU A 127 14.84 0.84 -6.80
N THR A 128 14.83 0.43 -8.06
CA THR A 128 14.43 1.32 -9.15
C THR A 128 12.91 1.48 -9.14
N ILE A 129 12.43 2.66 -9.52
CA ILE A 129 11.00 2.84 -9.82
C ILE A 129 10.69 2.12 -11.14
N ALA A 130 9.89 1.05 -11.13
CA ALA A 130 9.52 0.35 -12.36
C ALA A 130 8.42 1.07 -13.11
N LEU A 131 8.76 1.55 -14.30
CA LEU A 131 7.82 2.16 -15.22
C LEU A 131 7.54 1.16 -16.36
N ASN A 132 6.27 0.94 -16.69
CA ASN A 132 5.85 0.28 -17.93
C ASN A 132 6.41 -1.14 -18.18
N ASN A 133 6.06 -2.11 -17.33
CA ASN A 133 6.54 -3.50 -17.40
C ASN A 133 8.08 -3.66 -17.36
N ASP A 134 8.85 -2.58 -17.21
CA ASP A 134 10.27 -2.67 -16.90
C ASP A 134 10.42 -3.43 -15.58
N ALA A 135 11.32 -4.40 -15.57
CA ALA A 135 11.59 -5.16 -14.37
C ALA A 135 12.10 -4.22 -13.26
N ILE A 136 11.41 -4.21 -12.11
CA ILE A 136 11.95 -3.61 -10.89
C ILE A 136 13.29 -4.29 -10.62
N SER A 137 14.37 -3.53 -10.69
CA SER A 137 15.65 -3.98 -10.19
C SER A 137 15.76 -3.57 -8.74
N SER A 138 15.96 -4.54 -7.85
CA SER A 138 16.10 -4.26 -6.43
C SER A 138 17.23 -5.05 -5.81
N ILE A 139 18.05 -4.38 -5.02
CA ILE A 139 19.12 -4.97 -4.23
C ILE A 139 18.70 -4.90 -2.76
N THR A 140 18.69 -6.04 -2.09
CA THR A 140 18.44 -6.13 -0.65
C THR A 140 19.72 -6.51 0.08
N VAL A 141 20.17 -5.61 0.95
CA VAL A 141 21.34 -5.81 1.80
C VAL A 141 20.89 -6.21 3.19
N TYR A 142 21.30 -7.41 3.61
CA TYR A 142 21.02 -7.96 4.93
C TYR A 142 22.16 -7.71 5.94
N ASP A 143 23.36 -7.43 5.44
CA ASP A 143 24.57 -7.27 6.25
C ASP A 143 24.78 -5.80 6.62
N THR A 144 24.92 -5.53 7.91
CA THR A 144 25.23 -4.21 8.47
C THR A 144 26.63 -3.71 8.11
N SER A 145 27.53 -4.56 7.60
CA SER A 145 28.87 -4.16 7.15
C SER A 145 28.86 -3.40 5.80
N MET A 146 27.77 -3.51 5.02
CA MET A 146 27.55 -2.81 3.75
C MET A 146 26.46 -1.74 3.88
N LEU A 147 26.37 -1.08 5.05
CA LEU A 147 25.38 -0.02 5.25
C LEU A 147 25.73 1.17 4.37
N TYR A 148 24.77 1.54 3.52
CA TYR A 148 24.83 2.78 2.78
C TYR A 148 24.96 3.96 3.74
N ASN A 149 26.03 4.72 3.54
CA ASN A 149 26.23 6.03 4.14
C ASN A 149 26.22 7.07 2.99
N PRO A 150 25.26 8.01 3.00
CA PRO A 150 25.16 9.06 1.98
C PRO A 150 26.48 9.81 1.72
N ASP A 151 27.35 9.96 2.73
CA ASP A 151 28.55 10.79 2.62
C ASP A 151 29.69 10.12 1.84
N ASN A 152 29.74 8.79 1.79
CA ASN A 152 30.91 8.07 1.27
C ASN A 152 30.58 6.79 0.48
N THR A 153 29.32 6.38 0.40
CA THR A 153 28.93 5.16 -0.33
C THR A 153 28.50 5.50 -1.75
N ARG A 154 29.28 5.02 -2.71
CA ARG A 154 28.96 5.07 -4.14
C ARG A 154 28.48 3.72 -4.65
N TRP A 155 28.96 2.62 -4.08
CA TRP A 155 28.56 1.28 -4.48
C TRP A 155 27.71 0.59 -3.41
N ILE A 156 26.60 0.01 -3.86
CA ILE A 156 25.88 -1.04 -3.12
C ILE A 156 25.76 -2.23 -4.05
N TYR A 157 26.19 -3.41 -3.60
CA TYR A 157 26.19 -4.60 -4.44
C TYR A 157 25.78 -5.85 -3.66
N VAL A 158 25.31 -6.84 -4.40
CA VAL A 158 25.11 -8.21 -3.93
C VAL A 158 25.87 -9.15 -4.84
N HIS A 159 26.67 -10.00 -4.22
CA HIS A 159 27.36 -11.09 -4.91
C HIS A 159 26.52 -12.36 -4.81
N HIS A 160 25.97 -12.78 -5.95
CA HIS A 160 25.21 -14.01 -6.07
C HIS A 160 26.15 -15.17 -6.38
N LYS A 161 26.37 -16.04 -5.38
CA LYS A 161 27.15 -17.26 -5.56
C LYS A 161 26.46 -18.18 -6.57
N ARG A 162 27.26 -18.94 -7.32
CA ARG A 162 26.77 -19.98 -8.22
C ARG A 162 25.82 -20.95 -7.49
N THR A 163 24.73 -21.29 -8.16
CA THR A 163 23.79 -22.33 -7.73
C THR A 163 23.63 -23.39 -8.83
N ASN A 164 22.76 -24.37 -8.62
CA ASN A 164 22.39 -25.33 -9.67
C ASN A 164 21.54 -24.70 -10.79
N TYR A 165 20.95 -23.53 -10.54
CA TYR A 165 20.01 -22.85 -11.44
C TYR A 165 20.58 -21.58 -12.08
N SER A 166 21.71 -21.08 -11.57
CA SER A 166 22.31 -19.82 -12.03
C SER A 166 23.81 -19.83 -11.84
N ASN A 167 24.50 -19.19 -12.79
CA ASN A 167 25.92 -18.89 -12.68
C ASN A 167 26.18 -17.88 -11.55
N GLU A 168 27.44 -17.77 -11.13
CA GLU A 168 27.87 -16.69 -10.22
C GLU A 168 27.80 -15.34 -10.95
N TYR A 169 27.29 -14.31 -10.28
CA TYR A 169 27.23 -12.95 -10.83
C TYR A 169 27.17 -11.89 -9.72
N ILE A 170 27.48 -10.64 -10.06
CA ILE A 170 27.30 -9.48 -9.19
C ILE A 170 26.22 -8.58 -9.79
N GLU A 171 25.32 -8.10 -8.95
CA GLU A 171 24.39 -7.00 -9.25
C GLU A 171 24.69 -5.84 -8.30
N ALA A 172 24.76 -4.62 -8.83
CA ALA A 172 25.15 -3.45 -8.07
C ALA A 172 24.41 -2.17 -8.51
N PHE A 173 24.23 -1.25 -7.58
CA PHE A 173 23.96 0.15 -7.87
C PHE A 173 25.22 0.98 -7.63
N TYR A 174 25.59 1.77 -8.64
CA TYR A 174 26.51 2.89 -8.49
C TYR A 174 25.74 4.20 -8.35
N PHE A 175 26.11 5.03 -7.38
CA PHE A 175 25.53 6.33 -7.11
C PHE A 175 26.52 7.44 -7.47
N PRO A 176 26.33 8.16 -8.59
CA PRO A 176 27.18 9.30 -8.94
C PRO A 176 27.04 10.48 -7.94
N ALA A 177 25.92 10.53 -7.21
CA ALA A 177 25.66 11.49 -6.15
C ALA A 177 24.94 10.81 -4.97
N PRO A 178 25.05 11.34 -3.74
CA PRO A 178 24.31 10.83 -2.59
C PRO A 178 22.79 10.82 -2.82
N LEU A 179 22.11 9.82 -2.26
CA LEU A 179 20.66 9.81 -2.17
C LEU A 179 20.22 10.87 -1.16
N VAL A 180 19.18 11.62 -1.51
CA VAL A 180 18.67 12.72 -0.70
C VAL A 180 17.24 12.46 -0.25
N SER A 181 16.93 12.92 0.95
CA SER A 181 15.57 12.97 1.48
C SER A 181 15.15 14.43 1.61
N LYS A 182 13.92 14.74 1.21
CA LYS A 182 13.35 16.10 1.22
C LYS A 182 12.19 16.17 2.19
N LYS A 183 12.05 17.31 2.88
CA LYS A 183 10.87 17.60 3.68
C LYS A 183 9.65 17.68 2.76
N LEU A 184 8.57 16.99 3.13
CA LEU A 184 7.31 17.04 2.39
C LEU A 184 6.64 18.42 2.58
N PRO A 185 5.99 18.95 1.53
CA PRO A 185 5.11 20.10 1.65
C PRO A 185 4.09 19.95 2.79
N LYS A 186 3.71 21.08 3.39
CA LYS A 186 2.88 21.11 4.60
C LYS A 186 1.53 20.43 4.39
N GLU A 187 0.91 20.63 3.23
CA GLU A 187 -0.40 20.03 2.92
C GLU A 187 -0.38 18.49 2.95
N TYR A 188 0.67 17.85 2.45
CA TYR A 188 0.81 16.40 2.51
C TYR A 188 1.14 15.90 3.91
N SER A 189 1.94 16.69 4.64
CA SER A 189 2.23 16.40 6.05
C SER A 189 0.95 16.41 6.91
N LEU A 190 -0.01 17.30 6.60
CA LEU A 190 -1.31 17.32 7.27
C LEU A 190 -2.13 16.06 7.00
N SER A 191 -2.12 15.53 5.77
CA SER A 191 -2.79 14.27 5.43
C SER A 191 -2.20 13.08 6.17
N ILE A 192 -0.87 12.99 6.22
CA ILE A 192 -0.18 11.92 6.95
C ILE A 192 -0.49 12.03 8.45
N GLY A 193 -0.40 13.23 9.02
CA GLY A 193 -0.75 13.48 10.42
C GLY A 193 -2.22 13.18 10.74
N TYR A 194 -3.13 13.44 9.81
CA TYR A 194 -4.54 13.11 9.93
C TYR A 194 -4.74 11.58 9.96
N ALA A 195 -4.13 10.87 9.02
CA ALA A 195 -4.18 9.41 8.98
C ALA A 195 -3.62 8.80 10.28
N ASP A 196 -2.45 9.25 10.74
CA ASP A 196 -1.84 8.79 12.00
C ASP A 196 -2.76 9.05 13.21
N CYS A 197 -3.40 10.22 13.27
CA CYS A 197 -4.34 10.58 14.33
C CYS A 197 -5.59 9.69 14.32
N MET A 198 -6.13 9.40 13.15
CA MET A 198 -7.33 8.56 13.02
C MET A 198 -7.01 7.10 13.30
N ILE A 199 -5.89 6.58 12.83
CA ILE A 199 -5.54 5.15 12.96
C ILE A 199 -5.07 4.79 14.38
N ASP A 200 -4.55 5.77 15.13
CA ASP A 200 -3.78 5.57 16.36
C ASP A 200 -2.58 4.64 16.12
N THR A 201 -1.41 5.25 15.97
CA THR A 201 -0.14 4.59 15.69
C THR A 201 0.48 3.88 16.91
N THR A 202 -0.06 4.12 18.11
CA THR A 202 0.48 3.53 19.35
C THR A 202 -0.01 2.11 19.62
N THR A 203 -1.17 1.74 19.06
CA THR A 203 -1.79 0.43 19.32
C THR A 203 -1.72 -0.49 18.10
N ALA A 204 -1.14 -1.68 18.26
CA ALA A 204 -1.16 -2.72 17.23
C ALA A 204 -2.52 -3.43 17.15
N LYS A 205 -2.93 -3.81 15.93
CA LYS A 205 -4.14 -4.62 15.70
C LYS A 205 -4.00 -6.00 16.37
N PHE A 206 -2.86 -6.65 16.15
CA PHE A 206 -2.50 -7.95 16.68
C PHE A 206 -1.62 -7.83 17.92
N LYS A 207 -1.54 -8.92 18.71
CA LYS A 207 -0.60 -9.06 19.83
C LYS A 207 0.80 -9.46 19.33
N ASP A 208 1.83 -9.20 20.12
CA ASP A 208 3.23 -9.46 19.73
C ASP A 208 3.56 -10.95 19.54
N ASN A 209 2.86 -11.83 20.25
CA ASN A 209 2.98 -13.29 20.14
C ASN A 209 1.66 -13.88 19.64
N LEU A 210 1.61 -14.25 18.37
CA LEU A 210 0.43 -14.81 17.73
C LEU A 210 0.49 -16.33 17.65
N ASP A 211 -0.61 -16.98 18.02
CA ASP A 211 -0.83 -18.39 17.74
C ASP A 211 -1.34 -18.56 16.31
N PHE A 212 -0.89 -19.59 15.58
CA PHE A 212 -1.50 -19.93 14.30
C PHE A 212 -2.82 -20.67 14.54
N GLY A 213 -3.87 -20.27 13.84
CA GLY A 213 -5.17 -20.93 13.99
C GLY A 213 -6.25 -20.37 13.06
N SER A 214 -7.48 -20.81 13.29
CA SER A 214 -8.68 -20.35 12.59
C SER A 214 -9.79 -20.12 13.61
N PRO A 215 -9.76 -19.00 14.35
CA PRO A 215 -10.73 -18.75 15.40
C PRO A 215 -12.08 -18.45 14.73
N SER A 216 -13.10 -19.22 15.09
CA SER A 216 -14.46 -18.99 14.61
C SER A 216 -15.18 -17.95 15.45
N MET A 217 -16.02 -17.16 14.79
CA MET A 217 -16.98 -16.31 15.48
C MET A 217 -18.21 -17.15 15.85
N PRO A 218 -18.62 -17.22 17.13
CA PRO A 218 -19.84 -17.92 17.53
C PRO A 218 -21.06 -17.39 16.76
N THR A 219 -22.01 -18.25 16.40
CA THR A 219 -23.20 -17.85 15.63
C THR A 219 -24.06 -16.82 16.38
N ASP A 220 -24.04 -16.87 17.71
CA ASP A 220 -24.77 -16.01 18.65
C ASP A 220 -23.91 -14.89 19.24
N TRP A 221 -22.73 -14.58 18.66
CA TRP A 221 -21.78 -13.61 19.21
C TRP A 221 -22.39 -12.22 19.51
N GLN A 222 -23.44 -11.84 18.79
CA GLN A 222 -24.15 -10.57 18.97
C GLN A 222 -24.85 -10.49 20.33
N THR A 223 -25.26 -11.64 20.88
CA THR A 223 -25.95 -11.75 22.17
C THR A 223 -25.00 -11.69 23.37
N LEU A 224 -23.69 -11.87 23.13
CA LEU A 224 -22.65 -11.78 24.14
C LEU A 224 -22.65 -10.39 24.80
N ASN A 225 -22.39 -10.36 26.11
CA ASN A 225 -22.20 -9.10 26.80
C ASN A 225 -20.84 -8.46 26.43
N ILE A 226 -20.65 -7.19 26.80
CA ILE A 226 -19.45 -6.42 26.44
C ILE A 226 -18.15 -7.07 26.92
N LYS A 227 -18.16 -7.75 28.08
CA LYS A 227 -16.98 -8.40 28.65
C LYS A 227 -16.61 -9.64 27.84
N GLU A 228 -17.60 -10.42 27.42
CA GLU A 228 -17.43 -11.58 26.55
C GLU A 228 -16.96 -11.18 25.15
N LYS A 229 -17.55 -10.14 24.56
CA LYS A 229 -17.10 -9.58 23.27
C LYS A 229 -15.65 -9.13 23.32
N ASN A 230 -15.25 -8.44 24.39
CA ASN A 230 -13.86 -8.06 24.61
C ASN A 230 -12.95 -9.30 24.73
N LYS A 231 -13.34 -10.32 25.48
CA LYS A 231 -12.56 -11.57 25.58
C LYS A 231 -12.39 -12.25 24.22
N LEU A 232 -13.46 -12.30 23.42
CA LEU A 232 -13.42 -12.87 22.07
C LEU A 232 -12.54 -12.04 21.13
N LEU A 233 -12.63 -10.70 21.19
CA LEU A 233 -11.74 -9.80 20.46
C LEU A 233 -10.28 -10.07 20.82
N GLU A 234 -9.97 -10.15 22.10
CA GLU A 234 -8.61 -10.42 22.59
C GLU A 234 -8.08 -11.80 22.18
N GLN A 235 -8.95 -12.80 22.05
CA GLN A 235 -8.61 -14.11 21.49
C GLN A 235 -8.29 -13.99 20.00
N MET A 236 -9.16 -13.35 19.21
CA MET A 236 -8.95 -13.18 17.77
C MET A 236 -7.66 -12.38 17.47
N ARG A 237 -7.39 -11.32 18.24
CA ARG A 237 -6.15 -10.53 18.12
C ARG A 237 -4.88 -11.30 18.51
N GLY A 238 -5.03 -12.41 19.23
CA GLY A 238 -3.95 -13.33 19.58
C GLY A 238 -3.73 -14.43 18.54
N THR A 239 -4.51 -14.46 17.45
CA THR A 239 -4.43 -15.52 16.44
C THR A 239 -4.05 -14.97 15.08
N LYS A 240 -3.11 -15.62 14.41
CA LYS A 240 -2.73 -15.39 13.02
C LYS A 240 -3.47 -16.36 12.11
N VAL A 241 -4.23 -15.81 11.16
CA VAL A 241 -4.91 -16.57 10.11
C VAL A 241 -4.18 -16.34 8.79
N MET A 242 -3.67 -17.42 8.18
CA MET A 242 -3.00 -17.40 6.89
C MET A 242 -3.89 -18.02 5.83
N GLY A 243 -4.00 -17.37 4.67
CA GLY A 243 -4.74 -17.93 3.55
C GLY A 243 -3.94 -18.98 2.79
N PHE A 244 -4.54 -20.11 2.43
CA PHE A 244 -3.84 -21.15 1.67
C PHE A 244 -3.81 -20.91 0.17
N CYS A 245 -4.79 -20.17 -0.37
CA CYS A 245 -4.84 -19.80 -1.77
C CYS A 245 -5.52 -18.43 -1.98
N SER A 246 -5.62 -18.00 -3.24
CA SER A 246 -6.28 -16.77 -3.66
C SER A 246 -7.80 -16.80 -3.48
N MET A 247 -8.43 -17.96 -3.31
CA MET A 247 -9.88 -18.04 -3.05
C MET A 247 -10.21 -18.15 -1.55
N ASP A 248 -9.20 -18.27 -0.70
CA ASP A 248 -9.39 -18.47 0.73
C ASP A 248 -9.82 -17.19 1.44
N ASN A 249 -11.08 -17.05 1.81
CA ASN A 249 -11.55 -15.84 2.48
C ASN A 249 -11.28 -15.82 4.00
N SER A 250 -10.66 -16.85 4.57
CA SER A 250 -10.46 -16.95 6.03
C SER A 250 -9.73 -15.75 6.64
N PRO A 251 -8.64 -15.21 6.07
CA PRO A 251 -8.00 -14.00 6.62
C PRO A 251 -8.89 -12.75 6.57
N ARG A 252 -9.70 -12.62 5.51
CA ARG A 252 -10.63 -11.50 5.32
C ARG A 252 -11.80 -11.57 6.30
N LEU A 253 -12.40 -12.77 6.45
CA LEU A 253 -13.43 -13.04 7.45
C LEU A 253 -12.91 -12.80 8.86
N HIS A 254 -11.68 -13.22 9.15
CA HIS A 254 -11.06 -12.96 10.45
C HIS A 254 -10.89 -11.45 10.73
N ALA A 255 -10.44 -10.67 9.74
CA ALA A 255 -10.36 -9.22 9.89
C ALA A 255 -11.74 -8.55 10.03
N ALA A 256 -12.74 -9.01 9.28
CA ALA A 256 -14.13 -8.55 9.43
C ALA A 256 -14.67 -8.84 10.83
N ASN A 257 -14.38 -10.02 11.39
CA ASN A 257 -14.76 -10.40 12.74
C ASN A 257 -14.08 -9.52 13.80
N ILE A 258 -12.79 -9.23 13.65
CA ILE A 258 -12.06 -8.28 14.51
C ILE A 258 -12.69 -6.88 14.39
N ALA A 259 -12.98 -6.41 13.18
CA ALA A 259 -13.59 -5.10 12.95
C ALA A 259 -14.98 -5.01 13.60
N LEU A 260 -15.82 -6.03 13.46
CA LEU A 260 -17.14 -6.10 14.09
C LEU A 260 -17.05 -6.05 15.62
N LEU A 261 -16.21 -6.90 16.23
CA LEU A 261 -16.07 -6.96 17.68
C LEU A 261 -15.46 -5.68 18.24
N SER A 262 -14.46 -5.11 17.57
CA SER A 262 -13.84 -3.84 17.99
C SER A 262 -14.82 -2.67 17.86
N ALA A 263 -15.65 -2.64 16.82
CA ALA A 263 -16.68 -1.63 16.67
C ALA A 263 -17.74 -1.72 17.79
N GLU A 264 -18.26 -2.92 18.08
CA GLU A 264 -19.24 -3.12 19.16
C GLU A 264 -18.65 -2.94 20.58
N THR A 265 -17.33 -3.03 20.72
CA THR A 265 -16.61 -2.77 21.98
C THR A 265 -16.00 -1.37 22.05
N ALA A 266 -16.30 -0.48 21.07
CA ALA A 266 -15.78 0.88 20.97
C ALA A 266 -14.24 1.00 20.96
N ARG A 267 -13.55 -0.01 20.42
CA ARG A 267 -12.09 -0.08 20.26
C ARG A 267 -11.67 0.44 18.88
N TRP A 268 -11.80 1.75 18.69
CA TRP A 268 -11.58 2.43 17.42
C TRP A 268 -10.23 2.13 16.76
N GLU A 269 -9.17 2.11 17.56
CA GLU A 269 -7.79 1.89 17.11
C GLU A 269 -7.56 0.51 16.48
N ILE A 270 -8.37 -0.48 16.88
CA ILE A 270 -8.37 -1.83 16.33
C ILE A 270 -9.34 -1.90 15.15
N PHE A 271 -10.51 -1.30 15.29
CA PHE A 271 -11.54 -1.23 14.26
C PHE A 271 -10.99 -0.67 12.94
N LEU A 272 -10.41 0.54 12.98
CA LEU A 272 -10.00 1.23 11.77
C LEU A 272 -8.89 0.46 11.05
N LYS A 273 -7.91 -0.09 11.78
CA LYS A 273 -6.85 -0.93 11.18
C LYS A 273 -7.41 -2.19 10.55
N ALA A 274 -8.32 -2.89 11.24
CA ALA A 274 -8.93 -4.10 10.71
C ALA A 274 -9.78 -3.81 9.47
N HIS A 275 -10.52 -2.69 9.46
CA HIS A 275 -11.29 -2.25 8.31
C HIS A 275 -10.40 -1.85 7.14
N LEU A 276 -9.32 -1.10 7.38
CA LEU A 276 -8.34 -0.75 6.36
C LEU A 276 -7.67 -1.99 5.76
N ASP A 277 -7.42 -3.04 6.55
CA ASP A 277 -6.91 -4.32 6.03
C ASP A 277 -7.90 -5.03 5.10
N ILE A 278 -9.21 -4.94 5.39
CA ILE A 278 -10.25 -5.45 4.48
C ILE A 278 -10.23 -4.66 3.16
N MET A 279 -10.19 -3.33 3.25
CA MET A 279 -10.15 -2.43 2.09
C MET A 279 -8.92 -2.68 1.21
N ASN A 280 -7.74 -2.70 1.83
CA ASN A 280 -6.44 -2.90 1.19
C ASN A 280 -6.11 -4.37 0.92
N ASP A 281 -6.99 -5.29 1.32
CA ASP A 281 -6.77 -6.73 1.19
C ASP A 281 -5.40 -7.21 1.73
N ARG A 282 -4.99 -6.62 2.86
CA ARG A 282 -3.65 -6.74 3.43
C ARG A 282 -3.50 -8.01 4.26
N PHE A 283 -3.47 -9.16 3.58
CA PHE A 283 -3.45 -10.48 4.22
C PHE A 283 -2.31 -11.37 3.73
N GLU A 284 -1.74 -12.16 4.63
CA GLU A 284 -0.75 -13.17 4.28
C GLU A 284 -1.43 -14.39 3.64
N ARG A 285 -0.91 -14.80 2.48
CA ARG A 285 -1.37 -15.96 1.72
C ARG A 285 -0.19 -16.76 1.20
N VAL A 286 -0.31 -18.08 1.19
CA VAL A 286 0.72 -18.99 0.62
C VAL A 286 0.82 -18.79 -0.90
N SER A 287 -0.31 -18.58 -1.55
CA SER A 287 -0.41 -18.23 -2.97
C SER A 287 -1.55 -17.24 -3.15
N ASP A 288 -1.29 -16.11 -3.80
CA ASP A 288 -2.32 -15.14 -4.15
C ASP A 288 -2.18 -14.72 -5.62
N GLY A 289 -3.27 -14.87 -6.37
CA GLY A 289 -3.35 -14.55 -7.78
C GLY A 289 -4.24 -13.34 -7.99
N ASN A 290 -3.81 -12.43 -8.87
CA ASN A 290 -4.51 -11.16 -9.16
C ASN A 290 -5.97 -11.34 -9.61
N TYR A 291 -6.33 -12.46 -10.23
CA TYR A 291 -7.68 -12.75 -10.71
C TYR A 291 -8.73 -12.78 -9.59
N ALA A 292 -8.35 -13.16 -8.36
CA ALA A 292 -9.26 -13.22 -7.22
C ALA A 292 -9.56 -11.84 -6.63
N TRP A 293 -8.73 -10.83 -6.93
CA TRP A 293 -8.87 -9.50 -6.35
C TRP A 293 -10.16 -8.82 -6.78
N GLY A 294 -10.61 -9.02 -8.03
CA GLY A 294 -11.83 -8.42 -8.57
C GLY A 294 -13.08 -8.71 -7.73
N ALA A 295 -13.20 -9.92 -7.16
CA ALA A 295 -14.33 -10.32 -6.33
C ALA A 295 -14.31 -9.70 -4.91
N ARG A 296 -13.13 -9.33 -4.40
CA ARG A 296 -12.93 -8.79 -3.03
C ARG A 296 -13.24 -7.30 -2.99
N LYS A 297 -14.38 -6.93 -2.40
CA LYS A 297 -14.84 -5.52 -2.32
C LYS A 297 -13.96 -4.67 -1.40
N THR A 298 -14.01 -3.34 -1.57
CA THR A 298 -13.15 -2.42 -0.81
C THR A 298 -13.82 -1.88 0.44
N TYR A 299 -15.15 -1.81 0.49
CA TYR A 299 -15.90 -1.32 1.66
C TYR A 299 -15.51 0.11 2.08
N ILE A 300 -15.11 0.95 1.12
CA ILE A 300 -14.79 2.36 1.41
C ILE A 300 -16.01 3.15 1.90
N ARG A 301 -17.23 2.75 1.51
CA ARG A 301 -18.46 3.44 1.87
C ARG A 301 -18.66 3.47 3.38
N GLU A 302 -18.28 2.41 4.09
CA GLU A 302 -18.30 2.35 5.55
C GLU A 302 -17.48 3.50 6.16
N LEU A 303 -16.31 3.81 5.61
CA LEU A 303 -15.50 4.95 6.04
C LEU A 303 -16.13 6.29 5.69
N GLU A 304 -16.80 6.39 4.54
CA GLU A 304 -17.48 7.61 4.08
C GLU A 304 -18.77 7.94 4.85
N GLU A 305 -19.35 6.95 5.52
CA GLU A 305 -20.49 7.11 6.43
C GLU A 305 -20.05 7.34 7.88
N LEU A 306 -18.75 7.23 8.17
CA LEU A 306 -18.16 7.77 9.38
C LEU A 306 -17.85 9.24 9.13
N ASN A 307 -18.01 10.09 10.14
CA ASN A 307 -17.70 11.52 10.06
C ASN A 307 -16.20 11.82 9.93
N ILE A 308 -15.39 10.95 9.33
CA ILE A 308 -13.96 11.16 9.04
C ILE A 308 -13.77 11.79 7.67
N ASP A 309 -12.73 12.59 7.52
CA ASP A 309 -12.23 12.99 6.22
C ASP A 309 -11.51 11.81 5.54
N VAL A 310 -12.25 11.07 4.71
CA VAL A 310 -11.73 9.94 3.94
C VAL A 310 -10.64 10.39 2.97
N ASN A 311 -10.70 11.62 2.43
CA ASN A 311 -9.70 12.10 1.48
C ASN A 311 -8.35 12.27 2.18
N GLU A 312 -8.33 12.92 3.35
CA GLU A 312 -7.11 13.07 4.15
C GLU A 312 -6.58 11.72 4.63
N LEU A 313 -7.46 10.81 5.07
CA LEU A 313 -7.06 9.46 5.49
C LEU A 313 -6.37 8.71 4.35
N ILE A 314 -7.01 8.65 3.18
CA ILE A 314 -6.50 7.89 2.03
C ILE A 314 -5.18 8.49 1.52
N PHE A 315 -5.08 9.81 1.44
CA PHE A 315 -3.82 10.46 1.05
C PHE A 315 -2.72 10.17 2.05
N GLY A 316 -3.00 10.30 3.35
CA GLY A 316 -2.03 10.06 4.41
C GLY A 316 -1.44 8.65 4.38
N ILE A 317 -2.25 7.63 4.13
CA ILE A 317 -1.78 6.23 4.01
C ILE A 317 -1.13 5.89 2.65
N SER A 318 -1.24 6.79 1.66
CA SER A 318 -0.67 6.61 0.31
C SER A 318 0.77 7.09 0.22
N PHE A 319 1.17 8.10 0.99
CA PHE A 319 2.55 8.61 0.99
C PHE A 319 3.56 7.58 1.45
N ARG A 320 4.80 7.73 0.98
CA ARG A 320 5.97 6.94 1.36
C ARG A 320 7.00 7.87 1.98
N ILE A 321 7.31 7.61 3.25
CA ILE A 321 8.08 8.51 4.10
C ILE A 321 9.21 7.77 4.82
N SER A 322 10.30 8.47 5.11
CA SER A 322 11.48 7.89 5.79
C SER A 322 11.36 7.87 7.32
N ASN A 323 10.45 8.66 7.88
CA ASN A 323 10.25 8.82 9.32
C ASN A 323 8.78 8.59 9.74
N PRO A 324 8.17 7.44 9.40
CA PRO A 324 6.80 7.16 9.82
C PRO A 324 6.70 7.04 11.35
N SER A 325 5.55 7.42 11.88
CA SER A 325 5.13 7.02 13.22
C SER A 325 5.17 5.49 13.36
N SER A 326 5.40 4.98 14.57
CA SER A 326 5.31 3.54 14.83
C SER A 326 3.97 2.99 14.33
N ASN A 327 3.92 1.86 13.64
CA ASN A 327 2.67 1.32 13.09
C ASN A 327 1.87 2.23 12.14
N HIS A 328 2.50 3.24 11.50
CA HIS A 328 1.87 3.98 10.40
C HIS A 328 1.28 2.99 9.37
N TYR A 329 0.04 3.24 8.94
CA TYR A 329 -0.61 2.37 7.98
C TYR A 329 -0.24 2.78 6.55
N PHE A 330 0.63 2.03 5.91
CA PHE A 330 0.86 2.16 4.46
C PHE A 330 -0.18 1.33 3.69
N GLY A 331 -1.01 1.99 2.91
CA GLY A 331 -1.98 1.32 2.03
C GLY A 331 -1.35 0.81 0.74
N ALA A 332 -2.00 -0.18 0.13
CA ALA A 332 -1.59 -0.78 -1.13
C ALA A 332 -2.15 0.05 -2.29
N VAL A 333 -1.28 0.62 -3.12
CA VAL A 333 -1.62 1.65 -4.12
C VAL A 333 -2.67 1.17 -5.13
N ASP A 334 -2.55 -0.08 -5.55
CA ASP A 334 -3.49 -0.78 -6.42
C ASP A 334 -4.88 -0.92 -5.79
N ARG A 335 -4.94 -1.33 -4.52
CA ARG A 335 -6.19 -1.49 -3.78
C ARG A 335 -6.83 -0.16 -3.40
N ILE A 336 -6.02 0.84 -3.05
CA ILE A 336 -6.52 2.20 -2.82
C ILE A 336 -7.10 2.75 -4.11
N GLY A 337 -6.42 2.60 -5.26
CA GLY A 337 -6.94 3.07 -6.54
C GLY A 337 -8.34 2.52 -6.81
N ARG A 338 -8.53 1.21 -6.59
CA ARG A 338 -9.87 0.60 -6.65
C ARG A 338 -10.84 1.23 -5.66
N ALA A 339 -10.47 1.37 -4.40
CA ALA A 339 -11.34 1.93 -3.38
C ALA A 339 -11.82 3.35 -3.76
N LEU A 340 -10.93 4.17 -4.32
CA LEU A 340 -11.30 5.51 -4.79
C LEU A 340 -12.24 5.50 -6.00
N SER A 341 -12.17 4.49 -6.86
CA SER A 341 -13.13 4.34 -7.97
C SER A 341 -14.55 4.03 -7.48
N GLU A 342 -14.66 3.43 -6.29
CA GLU A 342 -15.91 3.09 -5.61
C GLU A 342 -16.42 4.23 -4.68
N SER A 343 -15.65 5.31 -4.51
CA SER A 343 -15.94 6.44 -3.60
C SER A 343 -17.02 7.39 -4.14
N LYS A 344 -17.84 7.96 -3.23
CA LYS A 344 -18.76 9.06 -3.56
C LYS A 344 -18.04 10.39 -3.86
N GLN A 345 -16.77 10.52 -3.46
CA GLN A 345 -15.95 11.72 -3.59
C GLN A 345 -14.95 11.64 -4.77
N ARG A 346 -15.12 10.69 -5.69
CA ARG A 346 -14.16 10.37 -6.75
C ARG A 346 -13.60 11.57 -7.53
N LYS A 347 -14.44 12.56 -7.87
CA LYS A 347 -14.00 13.74 -8.65
C LYS A 347 -13.02 14.63 -7.88
N ILE A 348 -13.27 14.85 -6.59
CA ILE A 348 -12.39 15.65 -5.72
C ILE A 348 -11.04 14.93 -5.56
N LEU A 349 -11.09 13.63 -5.34
CA LEU A 349 -9.90 12.79 -5.23
C LEU A 349 -9.09 12.76 -6.52
N GLU A 350 -9.74 12.65 -7.67
CA GLU A 350 -9.11 12.67 -8.99
C GLU A 350 -8.30 13.95 -9.20
N GLU A 351 -8.89 15.12 -8.96
CA GLU A 351 -8.23 16.42 -9.10
C GLU A 351 -7.05 16.54 -8.14
N ARG A 352 -7.22 16.10 -6.89
CA ARG A 352 -6.16 16.13 -5.87
C ARG A 352 -4.99 15.22 -6.25
N ILE A 353 -5.24 14.01 -6.75
CA ILE A 353 -4.18 13.09 -7.22
C ILE A 353 -3.42 13.73 -8.38
N LEU A 354 -4.13 14.29 -9.36
CA LEU A 354 -3.52 14.96 -10.52
C LEU A 354 -2.66 16.16 -10.10
N HIS A 355 -3.12 16.92 -9.10
CA HIS A 355 -2.36 18.00 -8.50
C HIS A 355 -1.08 17.49 -7.84
N THR A 356 -1.18 16.45 -7.01
CA THR A 356 -0.01 15.83 -6.35
C THR A 356 1.02 15.31 -7.35
N ILE A 357 0.58 14.71 -8.46
CA ILE A 357 1.50 14.29 -9.55
C ILE A 357 2.21 15.50 -10.17
N ALA A 358 1.47 16.59 -10.36
CA ALA A 358 1.96 17.81 -11.01
C ALA A 358 2.89 18.66 -10.11
N ASP A 359 2.86 18.44 -8.80
CA ASP A 359 3.56 19.27 -7.83
C ASP A 359 5.07 19.02 -7.84
N SER A 360 5.82 19.95 -8.44
CA SER A 360 7.28 19.91 -8.49
C SER A 360 7.99 20.09 -7.14
N THR A 361 7.28 20.51 -6.10
CA THR A 361 7.84 20.66 -4.74
C THR A 361 7.84 19.35 -3.97
N LEU A 362 7.01 18.39 -4.37
CA LEU A 362 7.00 17.02 -3.86
C LEU A 362 8.13 16.20 -4.51
N ASP A 363 8.63 15.21 -3.78
CA ASP A 363 9.65 14.31 -4.28
C ASP A 363 9.14 13.40 -5.41
N GLU A 364 10.06 12.97 -6.27
CA GLU A 364 9.74 12.20 -7.48
C GLU A 364 9.08 10.86 -7.16
N TYR A 365 9.55 10.15 -6.13
CA TYR A 365 8.98 8.85 -5.76
C TYR A 365 7.53 8.97 -5.32
N ASN A 366 7.18 9.91 -4.43
CA ASN A 366 5.79 10.09 -4.04
C ASN A 366 4.92 10.51 -5.23
N ARG A 367 5.39 11.42 -6.10
CA ARG A 367 4.66 11.76 -7.33
C ARG A 367 4.42 10.53 -8.21
N MET A 368 5.39 9.62 -8.29
CA MET A 368 5.26 8.34 -9.00
C MET A 368 4.26 7.39 -8.32
N ILE A 369 4.26 7.31 -6.99
CA ILE A 369 3.24 6.56 -6.23
C ILE A 369 1.83 7.06 -6.58
N PHE A 370 1.63 8.37 -6.62
CA PHE A 370 0.35 8.96 -7.01
C PHE A 370 0.02 8.78 -8.50
N TYR A 371 1.02 8.73 -9.38
CA TYR A 371 0.82 8.33 -10.77
C TYR A 371 0.26 6.90 -10.88
N TYR A 372 0.85 5.92 -10.20
CA TYR A 372 0.31 4.55 -10.18
C TYR A 372 -1.05 4.47 -9.51
N LEU A 373 -1.26 5.24 -8.44
CA LEU A 373 -2.57 5.34 -7.79
C LEU A 373 -3.64 5.77 -8.79
N PHE A 374 -3.35 6.82 -9.57
CA PHE A 374 -4.26 7.32 -10.61
C PHE A 374 -4.52 6.28 -11.70
N ILE A 375 -3.48 5.58 -12.17
CA ILE A 375 -3.64 4.53 -13.18
C ILE A 375 -4.55 3.41 -12.66
N ASN A 376 -4.39 2.98 -11.41
CA ASN A 376 -5.25 1.96 -10.81
C ASN A 376 -6.69 2.47 -10.60
N TYR A 377 -6.85 3.70 -10.08
CA TYR A 377 -8.15 4.35 -9.99
C TYR A 377 -8.88 4.36 -11.34
N ASN A 378 -8.19 4.82 -12.38
CA ASN A 378 -8.75 4.94 -13.71
C ASN A 378 -9.10 3.58 -14.31
N HIS A 379 -8.28 2.56 -14.09
CA HIS A 379 -8.53 1.20 -14.55
C HIS A 379 -9.86 0.62 -14.02
N TYR A 380 -10.23 0.94 -12.78
CA TYR A 380 -11.44 0.43 -12.14
C TYR A 380 -12.71 1.27 -12.39
N LEU A 381 -12.59 2.42 -13.06
CA LEU A 381 -13.77 3.19 -13.49
C LEU A 381 -14.61 2.38 -14.49
N GLN A 382 -15.93 2.52 -14.38
CA GLN A 382 -16.87 1.75 -15.22
C GLN A 382 -17.10 2.38 -16.61
N ASP A 383 -16.89 3.69 -16.76
CA ASP A 383 -17.12 4.42 -18.02
C ASP A 383 -15.81 4.57 -18.82
N PRO A 384 -15.65 3.89 -19.97
CA PRO A 384 -14.45 4.03 -20.82
C PRO A 384 -14.21 5.45 -21.34
N SER A 385 -15.26 6.28 -21.46
CA SER A 385 -15.13 7.67 -21.88
C SER A 385 -14.47 8.51 -20.80
N GLU A 386 -14.89 8.31 -19.54
CA GLU A 386 -14.26 8.91 -18.35
C GLU A 386 -12.80 8.46 -18.24
N GLN A 387 -12.54 7.16 -18.44
CA GLN A 387 -11.17 6.63 -18.45
C GLN A 387 -10.26 7.35 -19.45
N LYS A 388 -10.75 7.52 -20.69
CA LYS A 388 -9.99 8.16 -21.76
C LYS A 388 -9.74 9.64 -21.47
N GLU A 389 -10.72 10.35 -20.92
CA GLU A 389 -10.57 11.76 -20.55
C GLU A 389 -9.56 11.94 -19.42
N ASN A 390 -9.61 11.06 -18.43
CA ASN A 390 -8.68 11.05 -17.32
C ASN A 390 -7.24 10.80 -17.73
N LEU A 391 -7.00 9.93 -18.73
CA LEU A 391 -5.65 9.76 -19.29
C LEU A 391 -5.13 11.03 -19.98
N LYS A 392 -6.01 11.85 -20.59
CA LYS A 392 -5.58 13.15 -21.13
C LYS A 392 -5.19 14.11 -20.01
N LYS A 393 -5.99 14.20 -18.95
CA LYS A 393 -5.66 15.03 -17.77
C LYS A 393 -4.34 14.59 -17.13
N LEU A 394 -4.16 13.28 -16.94
CA LEU A 394 -2.92 12.69 -16.43
C LEU A 394 -1.72 13.09 -17.29
N SER A 395 -1.85 13.05 -18.62
CA SER A 395 -0.76 13.46 -19.52
C SER A 395 -0.31 14.91 -19.31
N LEU A 396 -1.22 15.80 -18.88
CA LEU A 396 -0.88 17.18 -18.54
C LEU A 396 -0.08 17.24 -17.23
N SER A 397 -0.52 16.53 -16.19
CA SER A 397 0.22 16.45 -14.92
C SER A 397 1.62 15.86 -15.11
N VAL A 398 1.75 14.81 -15.94
CA VAL A 398 3.03 14.14 -16.21
C VAL A 398 4.06 15.06 -16.87
N ARG A 399 3.65 16.12 -17.58
CA ARG A 399 4.59 17.07 -18.19
C ARG A 399 5.48 17.80 -17.20
N SER A 400 5.07 17.86 -15.93
CA SER A 400 5.84 18.45 -14.83
C SER A 400 6.95 17.54 -14.28
N PHE A 401 7.01 16.26 -14.68
CA PHE A 401 8.10 15.37 -14.26
C PHE A 401 9.42 15.77 -14.93
N PRO A 402 10.56 15.45 -14.30
CA PRO A 402 11.86 15.45 -14.96
C PRO A 402 11.85 14.63 -16.26
N GLU A 403 12.70 15.02 -17.21
CA GLU A 403 12.72 14.45 -18.55
C GLU A 403 12.95 12.93 -18.56
N ASN A 404 13.87 12.43 -17.73
CA ASN A 404 14.16 10.99 -17.60
C ASN A 404 12.91 10.18 -17.20
N ILE A 405 12.09 10.71 -16.29
CA ILE A 405 10.83 10.06 -15.87
C ILE A 405 9.80 10.16 -17.00
N ARG A 406 9.60 11.35 -17.60
CA ARG A 406 8.65 11.54 -18.71
C ARG A 406 8.93 10.64 -19.89
N ASN A 407 10.19 10.56 -20.32
CA ASN A 407 10.61 9.73 -21.45
C ASN A 407 10.36 8.25 -21.16
N THR A 408 10.41 7.84 -19.90
CA THR A 408 10.11 6.45 -19.52
C THR A 408 8.60 6.21 -19.54
N ILE A 409 7.78 7.14 -19.01
CA ILE A 409 6.31 7.06 -19.07
C ILE A 409 5.80 7.04 -20.52
N ALA A 410 6.35 7.91 -21.39
CA ALA A 410 5.90 8.12 -22.78
C ALA A 410 6.29 7.02 -23.78
N LYS A 411 7.01 5.98 -23.35
CA LYS A 411 7.28 4.79 -24.18
C LYS A 411 6.08 3.84 -24.31
N ASN A 412 4.96 4.18 -23.68
CA ASN A 412 3.62 3.62 -23.88
C ASN A 412 2.74 4.58 -24.68
#